data_AF-A0A955QH95-F1
#
_entry.id   AF-A0A955QH95-F1
#
_cell.length_a   1.000
_cell.length_b   1.000
_cell.length_c   1.000
_cell.angle_alpha   90.00
_cell.angle_beta   90.00
_cell.angle_gamma   90.00
#
_symmetry.space_group_name_H-M   'P 1'
#
loop_
_entity.id
_entity.type
_entity.pdbx_description
1 polymer ?
#
loop_
_entity_poly.entity_id
_entity_poly.type
_entity_poly.pdbx_seq_one_letter_code
_entity_poly.pdbx_strand_id
1 'polypeptide(L)'
;TTTDVIQRSLELSSKHGVWNHIMGFFGFPGERYQDAKFSIQFLEDNREHVHSIGFGTFDLGRHNPVAKHPEKFGLTYYKNPEWDLALDYYYTVKDGLSIEDAERVFQEFEENHYEGWDLRIFVREYVFLYVAHYGTNKLPALQFKPAVTNPLKKMASV
;
A
#
# COMPACT_ATOMS: atom_id res chain seq x y z
N THR A 1 -12.01 -2.90 13.22
CA THR A 1 -12.79 -1.86 12.52
C THR A 1 -13.48 -2.50 11.35
N THR A 2 -14.76 -2.22 11.11
CA THR A 2 -15.47 -2.76 9.93
C THR A 2 -15.21 -1.86 8.71
N THR A 3 -15.36 -2.43 7.51
CA THR A 3 -15.22 -1.71 6.23
C THR A 3 -16.18 -0.53 6.13
N ASP A 4 -17.40 -0.65 6.68
CA ASP A 4 -18.39 0.44 6.71
C ASP A 4 -17.87 1.68 7.45
N VAL A 5 -17.15 1.48 8.56
CA VAL A 5 -16.58 2.57 9.35
C VAL A 5 -15.46 3.25 8.60
N ILE A 6 -14.63 2.48 7.89
CA ILE A 6 -13.55 3.01 7.06
C ILE A 6 -14.14 3.84 5.92
N GLN A 7 -15.07 3.27 5.15
CA GLN A 7 -15.73 3.95 4.04
C GLN A 7 -16.38 5.27 4.50
N ARG A 8 -17.19 5.22 5.57
CA ARG A 8 -17.82 6.43 6.12
C ARG A 8 -16.78 7.48 6.55
N SER A 9 -15.64 7.06 7.09
CA SER A 9 -14.58 7.98 7.48
C SER A 9 -13.96 8.66 6.27
N LEU A 10 -13.68 7.90 5.19
CA LEU A 10 -13.15 8.42 3.93
C LEU A 10 -14.09 9.44 3.29
N GLU A 11 -15.38 9.11 3.23
CA GLU A 11 -16.42 9.98 2.67
C GLU A 11 -16.54 11.29 3.45
N LEU A 12 -16.65 11.21 4.79
CA LEU A 12 -16.81 12.39 5.64
C LEU A 12 -15.57 13.29 5.60
N SER A 13 -14.37 12.73 5.71
CA SER A 13 -13.13 13.51 5.71
C SER A 13 -12.95 14.24 4.38
N SER A 14 -13.09 13.52 3.25
CA SER A 14 -12.94 14.10 1.91
C SER A 14 -13.95 15.20 1.63
N LYS A 15 -15.22 15.01 2.03
CA LYS A 15 -16.30 16.01 1.88
C LYS A 15 -16.01 17.31 2.63
N HIS A 16 -15.28 17.23 3.75
CA HIS A 16 -14.89 18.38 4.56
C HIS A 16 -13.49 18.91 4.25
N GLY A 17 -12.87 18.48 3.15
CA GLY A 17 -11.57 18.99 2.68
C GLY A 17 -10.36 18.36 3.38
N VAL A 18 -10.56 17.30 4.18
CA VAL A 18 -9.47 16.55 4.79
C VAL A 18 -8.94 15.53 3.78
N TRP A 19 -7.62 15.57 3.57
CA TRP A 19 -6.93 14.66 2.66
C TRP A 19 -6.78 13.27 3.29
N ASN A 20 -7.18 12.21 2.57
CA ASN A 20 -7.01 10.83 2.98
C ASN A 20 -5.79 10.21 2.31
N HIS A 21 -4.81 9.84 3.13
CA HIS A 21 -3.67 9.04 2.72
C HIS A 21 -3.77 7.66 3.35
N ILE A 22 -3.78 6.61 2.52
CA ILE A 22 -3.96 5.23 3.00
C ILE A 22 -2.62 4.51 3.01
N MET A 23 -2.20 4.09 4.20
CA MET A 23 -1.06 3.21 4.37
C MET A 23 -1.55 1.77 4.42
N GLY A 24 -0.89 0.88 3.68
CA GLY A 24 -1.19 -0.54 3.68
C GLY A 24 0.04 -1.38 3.42
N PHE A 25 -0.09 -2.68 3.58
CA PHE A 25 0.96 -3.63 3.23
C PHE A 25 0.35 -4.99 2.90
N PHE A 26 1.08 -5.81 2.16
CA PHE A 26 0.73 -7.19 1.84
C PHE A 26 1.71 -8.18 2.49
N GLY A 27 1.28 -9.41 2.69
CA GLY A 27 2.08 -10.48 3.27
C GLY A 27 2.03 -10.55 4.80
N PHE A 28 0.97 -10.05 5.45
CA PHE A 28 0.83 -10.31 6.88
C PHE A 28 0.73 -11.83 7.12
N PRO A 29 1.31 -12.39 8.21
CA PRO A 29 1.23 -13.83 8.44
C PRO A 29 -0.21 -14.36 8.42
N GLY A 30 -0.49 -15.32 7.55
CA GLY A 30 -1.81 -15.89 7.32
C GLY A 30 -2.67 -15.20 6.24
N GLU A 31 -2.25 -14.05 5.71
CA GLU A 31 -2.94 -13.37 4.61
C GLU A 31 -2.92 -14.22 3.34
N ARG A 32 -4.05 -14.33 2.65
CA ARG A 32 -4.17 -15.02 1.37
C ARG A 32 -4.30 -14.02 0.23
N TYR A 33 -4.03 -14.49 -0.99
CA TYR A 33 -4.21 -13.67 -2.21
C TYR A 33 -5.61 -13.02 -2.29
N GLN A 34 -6.66 -13.74 -1.88
CA GLN A 34 -8.03 -13.21 -1.91
C GLN A 34 -8.25 -12.05 -0.91
N ASP A 35 -7.58 -12.08 0.24
CA ASP A 35 -7.64 -11.00 1.24
C ASP A 35 -6.96 -9.73 0.70
N ALA A 36 -5.81 -9.91 0.04
CA ALA A 36 -5.10 -8.83 -0.63
C ALA A 36 -5.94 -8.24 -1.77
N LYS A 37 -6.56 -9.08 -2.62
CA LYS A 37 -7.44 -8.63 -3.70
C LYS A 37 -8.67 -7.90 -3.18
N PHE A 38 -9.26 -8.38 -2.07
CA PHE A 38 -10.35 -7.68 -1.40
C PHE A 38 -9.92 -6.29 -0.95
N SER A 39 -8.73 -6.17 -0.34
CA SER A 39 -8.20 -4.89 0.13
C SER A 39 -7.95 -3.91 -1.02
N ILE A 40 -7.39 -4.38 -2.14
CA ILE A 40 -7.20 -3.59 -3.37
C ILE A 40 -8.56 -3.12 -3.91
N GLN A 41 -9.51 -4.04 -4.08
CA GLN A 41 -10.83 -3.69 -4.61
C GLN A 41 -11.57 -2.70 -3.71
N PHE A 42 -11.48 -2.86 -2.40
CA PHE A 42 -12.08 -1.93 -1.45
C PHE A 42 -11.54 -0.49 -1.62
N LEU A 43 -10.24 -0.34 -1.88
CA LEU A 43 -9.66 0.98 -2.16
C LEU A 43 -10.12 1.54 -3.50
N GLU A 44 -10.15 0.72 -4.54
CA GLU A 44 -10.64 1.10 -5.88
C GLU A 44 -12.09 1.57 -5.84
N ASP A 45 -12.95 0.84 -5.14
CA ASP A 45 -14.38 1.20 -4.96
C ASP A 45 -14.54 2.54 -4.24
N ASN A 46 -13.54 2.96 -3.46
CA ASN A 46 -13.53 4.20 -2.69
C ASN A 46 -12.54 5.25 -3.26
N ARG A 47 -12.05 5.06 -4.49
CA ARG A 47 -10.96 5.88 -5.06
C ARG A 47 -11.24 7.38 -5.12
N GLU A 48 -12.50 7.80 -5.20
CA GLU A 48 -12.87 9.22 -5.19
C GLU A 48 -12.62 9.90 -3.83
N HIS A 49 -12.53 9.10 -2.76
CA HIS A 49 -12.29 9.56 -1.40
C HIS A 49 -10.86 9.25 -0.93
N VAL A 50 -10.12 8.40 -1.64
CA VAL A 50 -8.70 8.09 -1.39
C VAL A 50 -7.84 8.98 -2.27
N HIS A 51 -7.04 9.86 -1.66
CA HIS A 51 -6.32 10.89 -2.41
C HIS A 51 -4.86 10.51 -2.68
N SER A 52 -4.28 9.67 -1.83
CA SER A 52 -2.96 9.05 -2.07
C SER A 52 -2.81 7.77 -1.25
N ILE A 53 -1.87 6.92 -1.66
CA ILE A 53 -1.58 5.63 -1.03
C ILE A 53 -0.10 5.52 -0.68
N GLY A 54 0.22 4.66 0.29
CA GLY A 54 1.58 4.23 0.61
C GLY A 54 1.54 2.75 0.97
N PHE A 55 1.95 1.90 0.02
CA PHE A 55 1.93 0.46 0.16
C PHE A 55 3.33 -0.13 0.16
N GLY A 56 3.45 -1.31 0.75
CA GLY A 56 4.65 -2.13 0.73
C GLY A 56 4.34 -3.56 1.12
N THR A 57 5.35 -4.30 1.56
CA THR A 57 5.19 -5.64 2.11
C THR A 57 5.39 -5.63 3.62
N PHE A 58 4.97 -6.71 4.28
CA PHE A 58 5.14 -6.87 5.71
C PHE A 58 6.61 -7.18 6.06
N ASP A 59 7.24 -6.27 6.81
CA ASP A 59 8.55 -6.47 7.39
C ASP A 59 8.47 -6.98 8.84
N LEU A 60 9.28 -8.00 9.16
CA LEU A 60 9.37 -8.53 10.52
C LEU A 60 10.39 -7.73 11.34
N GLY A 61 9.96 -6.57 11.82
CA GLY A 61 10.76 -5.72 12.71
C GLY A 61 11.10 -6.39 14.04
N ARG A 62 12.36 -6.25 14.46
CA ARG A 62 12.99 -6.84 15.65
C ARG A 62 12.19 -6.68 16.95
N HIS A 63 11.45 -5.59 17.09
CA HIS A 63 10.70 -5.27 18.31
C HIS A 63 9.18 -5.35 18.14
N ASN A 64 8.70 -5.77 16.97
CA ASN A 64 7.27 -5.89 16.71
C ASN A 64 6.65 -7.08 17.51
N PRO A 65 5.33 -7.05 17.79
CA PRO A 65 4.66 -8.13 18.52
C PRO A 65 4.75 -9.50 17.83
N VAL A 66 4.87 -9.52 16.51
CA VAL A 66 4.98 -10.75 15.71
C VAL A 66 6.31 -11.45 15.99
N ALA A 67 7.42 -10.73 16.01
CA ALA A 67 8.76 -11.25 16.33
C ALA A 67 8.87 -11.71 17.79
N LYS A 68 8.13 -11.09 18.71
CA LYS A 68 8.06 -11.51 20.13
C LYS A 68 7.27 -12.80 20.34
N HIS A 69 6.31 -13.09 19.46
CA HIS A 69 5.42 -14.25 19.56
C HIS A 69 5.24 -14.95 18.21
N PRO A 70 6.32 -15.40 17.55
CA PRO A 70 6.27 -15.83 16.15
C PRO A 70 5.39 -17.07 15.94
N GLU A 71 5.37 -18.00 16.92
CA GLU A 71 4.52 -19.20 16.88
C GLU A 71 3.03 -18.85 16.81
N LYS A 72 2.58 -17.84 17.55
CA LYS A 72 1.17 -17.40 17.58
C LYS A 72 0.68 -16.95 16.20
N PHE A 73 1.58 -16.41 15.39
CA PHE A 73 1.30 -15.93 14.05
C PHE A 73 1.71 -16.93 12.95
N GLY A 74 2.11 -18.16 13.33
CA GLY A 74 2.50 -19.19 12.39
C GLY A 74 3.77 -18.88 11.59
N LEU A 75 4.71 -18.15 12.21
CA LEU A 75 5.93 -17.66 11.57
C LEU A 75 7.17 -18.25 12.23
N THR A 76 8.25 -18.41 11.46
CA THR A 76 9.62 -18.63 11.97
C THR A 76 10.57 -17.63 11.33
N TYR A 77 11.62 -17.21 12.04
CA TYR A 77 12.59 -16.26 11.49
C TYR A 77 14.02 -16.59 11.87
N TYR A 78 14.95 -16.14 11.05
CA TYR A 78 16.38 -16.28 11.28
C TYR A 78 16.96 -14.99 11.84
N LYS A 79 17.70 -15.12 12.94
CA LYS A 79 18.47 -14.02 13.53
C LYS A 79 19.95 -14.31 13.34
N ASN A 80 20.60 -13.54 12.48
CA ASN A 80 22.04 -13.62 12.28
C ASN A 80 22.76 -13.01 13.50
N PRO A 81 23.69 -13.73 14.17
CA PRO A 81 24.43 -13.20 15.31
C PRO A 81 25.38 -12.04 14.94
N GLU A 82 25.85 -11.98 13.69
CA GLU A 82 26.77 -10.94 13.20
C GLU A 82 26.05 -9.64 12.77
N TRP A 83 24.71 -9.66 12.69
CA TRP A 83 23.92 -8.49 12.29
C TRP A 83 23.31 -7.81 13.52
N ASP A 84 24.17 -7.25 14.36
CA ASP A 84 23.78 -6.59 15.61
C ASP A 84 22.89 -5.34 15.40
N LEU A 85 23.06 -4.65 14.26
CA LEU A 85 22.27 -3.51 13.80
C LEU A 85 21.05 -3.87 12.95
N ALA A 86 20.76 -5.16 12.69
CA ALA A 86 19.58 -5.54 11.93
C ALA A 86 18.30 -5.06 12.63
N LEU A 87 17.48 -4.31 11.89
CA LEU A 87 16.17 -3.83 12.31
C LEU A 87 15.08 -4.84 11.99
N ASP A 88 15.26 -5.63 10.93
CA ASP A 88 14.31 -6.61 10.42
C ASP A 88 14.93 -7.99 10.28
N TYR A 89 14.08 -9.01 10.29
CA TYR A 89 14.50 -10.41 10.16
C TYR A 89 13.90 -11.05 8.92
N TYR A 90 14.67 -11.92 8.27
CA TYR A 90 14.14 -12.84 7.28
C TYR A 90 13.29 -13.91 7.95
N TYR A 91 12.12 -14.18 7.39
CA TYR A 91 11.14 -15.07 7.97
C TYR A 91 10.48 -15.96 6.92
N THR A 92 9.83 -17.02 7.41
CA THR A 92 8.94 -17.87 6.64
C THR A 92 7.63 -18.03 7.40
N VAL A 93 6.54 -18.19 6.67
CA VAL A 93 5.21 -18.42 7.22
C VAL A 93 4.77 -19.85 6.95
N LYS A 94 3.97 -20.41 7.87
CA LYS A 94 3.41 -21.75 7.75
C LYS A 94 2.21 -21.79 6.79
N ASP A 95 1.43 -20.71 6.72
CA ASP A 95 0.24 -20.56 5.89
C ASP A 95 0.09 -19.09 5.49
N GLY A 96 -0.56 -18.84 4.34
CA GLY A 96 -0.66 -17.53 3.70
C GLY A 96 0.40 -17.28 2.63
N LEU A 97 0.52 -16.02 2.20
CA LEU A 97 1.48 -15.56 1.20
C LEU A 97 2.92 -15.65 1.76
N SER A 98 3.85 -16.19 0.97
CA SER A 98 5.28 -16.02 1.24
C SER A 98 5.72 -14.56 1.03
N ILE A 99 6.95 -14.22 1.40
CA ILE A 99 7.53 -12.91 1.12
C ILE A 99 7.51 -12.64 -0.39
N GLU A 100 7.92 -13.63 -1.19
CA GLU A 100 7.95 -13.52 -2.65
C GLU A 100 6.55 -13.43 -3.27
N ASP A 101 5.56 -14.14 -2.71
CA ASP A 101 4.16 -14.00 -3.13
C ASP A 101 3.62 -12.60 -2.80
N ALA A 102 3.92 -12.07 -1.61
CA ALA A 102 3.51 -10.73 -1.21
C ALA A 102 4.16 -9.64 -2.08
N GLU A 103 5.43 -9.81 -2.44
CA GLU A 103 6.11 -8.93 -3.41
C GLU A 103 5.46 -8.98 -4.78
N ARG A 104 5.05 -10.17 -5.27
CA ARG A 104 4.30 -10.28 -6.53
C ARG A 104 2.96 -9.56 -6.46
N VAL A 105 2.22 -9.71 -5.37
CA VAL A 105 0.96 -8.97 -5.15
C VAL A 105 1.20 -7.47 -5.13
N PHE A 106 2.25 -7.02 -4.44
CA PHE A 106 2.61 -5.61 -4.38
C PHE A 106 2.96 -5.07 -5.77
N GLN A 107 3.76 -5.79 -6.55
CA GLN A 107 4.07 -5.42 -7.93
C GLN A 107 2.81 -5.36 -8.81
N GLU A 108 1.93 -6.37 -8.73
CA GLU A 108 0.65 -6.35 -9.45
C GLU A 108 -0.19 -5.13 -9.08
N PHE A 109 -0.18 -4.73 -7.80
CA PHE A 109 -0.87 -3.54 -7.34
C PHE A 109 -0.25 -2.25 -7.88
N GLU A 110 1.07 -2.08 -7.79
CA GLU A 110 1.75 -0.91 -8.35
C GLU A 110 1.48 -0.74 -9.85
N GLU A 111 1.43 -1.84 -10.61
CA GLU A 111 1.19 -1.81 -12.05
C GLU A 111 -0.27 -1.50 -12.46
N ASN A 112 -1.26 -1.83 -11.62
CA ASN A 112 -2.67 -1.87 -12.02
C ASN A 112 -3.61 -1.00 -11.18
N HIS A 113 -3.12 -0.33 -10.14
CA HIS A 113 -3.94 0.54 -9.31
C HIS A 113 -4.44 1.78 -10.06
N TYR A 114 -5.43 2.46 -9.47
CA TYR A 114 -5.96 3.71 -10.00
C TYR A 114 -4.88 4.79 -10.14
N GLU A 115 -4.54 5.15 -11.38
CA GLU A 115 -3.53 6.15 -11.75
C GLU A 115 -3.65 7.50 -11.04
N GLY A 116 -4.84 7.84 -10.52
CA GLY A 116 -5.06 9.08 -9.78
C GLY A 116 -4.35 9.13 -8.42
N TRP A 117 -3.85 7.99 -7.94
CA TRP A 117 -3.03 7.90 -6.73
C TRP A 117 -1.53 8.13 -6.98
N ASP A 118 -1.07 8.02 -8.22
CA ASP A 118 0.30 8.34 -8.60
C ASP A 118 0.53 9.85 -8.56
N LEU A 119 1.47 10.30 -7.73
CA LEU A 119 1.83 11.71 -7.62
C LEU A 119 3.20 11.98 -8.25
N ARG A 120 3.33 13.11 -8.95
CA ARG A 120 4.58 13.61 -9.53
C ARG A 120 5.62 14.03 -8.50
N ILE A 121 5.24 14.07 -7.23
CA ILE A 121 6.10 14.45 -6.12
C ILE A 121 6.43 13.21 -5.28
N PHE A 122 7.72 13.03 -5.01
CA PHE A 122 8.21 11.90 -4.23
C PHE A 122 8.05 12.11 -2.73
N VAL A 123 8.13 13.38 -2.27
CA VAL A 123 7.98 13.73 -0.86
C VAL A 123 6.51 14.07 -0.60
N ARG A 124 5.80 13.14 0.04
CA ARG A 124 4.38 13.28 0.39
C ARG A 124 4.10 14.53 1.22
N GLU A 125 5.01 14.93 2.11
CA GLU A 125 4.85 16.10 2.98
C GLU A 125 4.64 17.39 2.17
N TYR A 126 5.12 17.43 0.91
CA TYR A 126 4.92 18.57 0.04
C TYR A 126 3.47 18.69 -0.45
N VAL A 127 2.68 17.60 -0.47
CA VAL A 127 1.24 17.65 -0.77
C VAL A 127 0.54 18.68 0.12
N PHE A 128 0.87 18.72 1.41
CA PHE A 128 0.25 19.64 2.36
C PHE A 128 0.56 21.11 2.05
N LEU A 129 1.74 21.40 1.50
CA LEU A 129 2.09 22.75 1.05
C LEU A 129 1.20 23.19 -0.13
N TYR A 130 0.94 22.29 -1.08
CA TYR A 130 0.06 22.57 -2.20
C TYR A 130 -1.41 22.72 -1.79
N VAL A 131 -1.90 21.86 -0.88
CA VAL A 131 -3.25 22.00 -0.31
C VAL A 131 -3.40 23.35 0.38
N ALA A 132 -2.42 23.75 1.20
CA ALA A 132 -2.45 25.04 1.89
C ALA A 132 -2.36 26.23 0.91
N HIS A 133 -1.55 26.13 -0.13
CA HIS A 133 -1.39 27.19 -1.13
C HIS A 133 -2.64 27.39 -2.01
N TYR A 134 -3.27 26.30 -2.45
CA TYR A 134 -4.44 26.35 -3.34
C TYR A 134 -5.79 26.34 -2.62
N GLY A 135 -5.82 26.07 -1.31
CA GLY A 135 -7.04 25.99 -0.51
C GLY A 135 -7.96 24.82 -0.90
N THR A 136 -7.42 23.78 -1.56
CA THR A 136 -8.19 22.62 -2.04
C THR A 136 -7.37 21.34 -1.98
N ASN A 137 -8.03 20.22 -1.67
CA ASN A 137 -7.50 18.86 -1.76
C ASN A 137 -7.66 18.25 -3.17
N LYS A 138 -8.15 19.02 -4.15
CA LYS A 138 -8.19 18.60 -5.56
C LYS A 138 -6.99 19.16 -6.29
N LEU A 139 -5.94 18.35 -6.43
CA LEU A 139 -4.64 18.77 -6.97
C LEU A 139 -4.29 18.04 -8.28
N PRO A 140 -5.05 18.24 -9.39
CA PRO A 140 -4.86 17.51 -10.65
C PRO A 140 -3.50 17.78 -11.33
N ALA A 141 -2.81 18.86 -10.94
CA ALA A 141 -1.45 19.15 -11.41
C ALA A 141 -0.39 18.24 -10.79
N LEU A 142 -0.66 17.67 -9.61
CA LEU A 142 0.24 16.73 -8.93
C LEU A 142 0.04 15.30 -9.40
N GLN A 143 -1.13 14.96 -9.95
CA GLN A 143 -1.39 13.61 -10.43
C GLN A 143 -0.52 13.31 -11.65
N PHE A 144 0.05 12.11 -11.67
CA PHE A 144 0.66 11.57 -12.87
C PHE A 144 -0.41 11.43 -13.94
N LYS A 145 -0.07 11.81 -15.17
CA LYS A 145 -0.90 11.52 -16.33
C LYS A 145 -0.02 10.71 -17.26
N PRO A 146 -0.27 9.41 -17.43
CA PRO A 146 0.50 8.65 -18.40
C PRO A 146 0.36 9.34 -19.75
N ALA A 147 1.48 9.49 -20.47
CA ALA A 147 1.42 9.91 -21.85
C ALA A 147 0.54 8.91 -22.59
N VAL A 148 -0.46 9.38 -23.34
CA VAL A 148 -1.40 8.53 -24.09
C VAL A 148 -0.63 7.41 -24.79
N THR A 149 -0.74 6.19 -24.25
CA THR A 149 -0.07 5.03 -24.83
C THR A 149 -0.78 4.71 -26.13
N ASN A 150 -0.11 4.93 -27.25
CA ASN A 150 -0.59 4.55 -28.56
C ASN A 150 -0.80 3.01 -28.57
N PRO A 151 -2.03 2.49 -28.78
CA PRO A 151 -2.35 1.08 -28.57
C PRO A 151 -1.51 0.10 -29.41
N LEU A 152 -0.86 0.59 -30.46
CA LEU A 152 0.00 -0.17 -31.36
C LEU A 152 1.29 -0.71 -30.73
N LYS A 153 1.75 -0.18 -29.58
CA LYS A 153 2.98 -0.66 -28.94
C LYS A 153 2.81 -1.89 -28.05
N LYS A 154 1.57 -2.20 -27.61
CA LYS A 154 1.31 -3.34 -26.70
C LYS A 154 1.28 -4.69 -27.41
N MET A 155 1.16 -4.71 -28.74
CA MET A 155 1.17 -5.94 -29.56
C MET A 155 2.56 -6.35 -30.07
N ALA A 156 3.59 -5.53 -29.85
CA ALA A 156 4.93 -5.78 -30.37
C ALA A 156 5.90 -6.43 -29.36
N SER A 157 5.39 -6.77 -28.16
CA SER A 157 6.14 -7.51 -27.14
C SER A 157 5.40 -8.80 -26.81
N VAL A 158 5.51 -9.76 -27.72
CA VAL A 158 5.28 -11.20 -27.49
C VAL A 158 6.57 -11.91 -27.84
#